data_AF-A0A9W6ZMD1-F1
#
_entry.id   AF-A0A9W6ZMD1-F1
#
_cell.length_a   1.000
_cell.length_b   1.000
_cell.length_c   1.000
_cell.angle_alpha   90.00
_cell.angle_beta   90.00
_cell.angle_gamma   90.00
#
_symmetry.space_group_name_H-M   'P 1'
#
loop_
_entity.id
_entity.type
_entity.pdbx_description
1 polymer ?
#
loop_
_entity_poly.entity_id
_entity_poly.type
_entity_poly.pdbx_seq_one_letter_code
_entity_poly.pdbx_strand_id
1 'polypeptide(L)'
;MALINTALGASLRYEVGKVFASVERMTRAADQADGEEVCNAFGSVLLHTDRFLKAGGLYPFYAATVSNEIFYKGFEKQIVFEETKKMTKINLKDLILVIKGENMGRTGTVVGDLKDNGNKIVKLDSLGRFMGPVREVIIVPGDSIKRRVGEQDPDSVFMKQSSTTKTKSKKK
;
A
#
# COMPACT_ATOMS: atom_id res chain seq x y z
N MET A 1 -34.07 -9.86 3.99
CA MET A 1 -33.25 -9.64 2.78
C MET A 1 -33.13 -8.16 2.36
N ALA A 2 -33.98 -7.21 2.81
CA ALA A 2 -33.88 -5.80 2.40
C ALA A 2 -32.84 -4.94 3.17
N LEU A 3 -32.46 -5.34 4.39
CA LEU A 3 -31.52 -4.60 5.26
C LEU A 3 -30.04 -4.70 4.82
N ILE A 4 -29.68 -5.71 4.02
CA ILE A 4 -28.29 -5.93 3.58
C ILE A 4 -27.91 -4.95 2.45
N ASN A 5 -28.87 -4.60 1.58
CA ASN A 5 -28.63 -3.66 0.48
C ASN A 5 -28.47 -2.21 0.94
N THR A 6 -29.11 -1.81 2.04
CA THR A 6 -29.01 -0.44 2.55
C THR A 6 -27.67 -0.17 3.22
N ALA A 7 -27.15 -1.13 4.00
CA ALA A 7 -25.85 -1.01 4.66
C ALA A 7 -24.68 -0.99 3.66
N LEU A 8 -24.70 -1.90 2.67
CA LEU A 8 -23.71 -1.91 1.60
C LEU A 8 -23.75 -0.61 0.78
N GLY A 9 -24.95 -0.18 0.36
CA GLY A 9 -25.12 1.07 -0.37
C GLY A 9 -24.71 2.31 0.43
N ALA A 10 -24.86 2.30 1.76
CA ALA A 10 -24.37 3.37 2.63
C ALA A 10 -22.83 3.37 2.70
N SER A 11 -22.20 2.21 2.87
CA SER A 11 -20.74 2.08 2.90
C SER A 11 -20.10 2.51 1.59
N LEU A 12 -20.66 2.10 0.45
CA LEU A 12 -20.15 2.48 -0.87
C LEU A 12 -20.24 4.00 -1.10
N ARG A 13 -21.38 4.61 -0.75
CA ARG A 13 -21.55 6.07 -0.84
C ARG A 13 -20.59 6.82 0.07
N TYR A 14 -20.33 6.30 1.27
CA TYR A 14 -19.36 6.88 2.19
C TYR A 14 -17.95 6.89 1.59
N GLU A 15 -17.48 5.76 1.07
CA GLU A 15 -16.14 5.67 0.46
C GLU A 15 -16.03 6.55 -0.80
N VAL A 16 -17.06 6.59 -1.65
CA VAL A 16 -17.11 7.50 -2.81
C VAL A 16 -17.03 8.96 -2.38
N GLY A 17 -17.80 9.37 -1.37
CA GLY A 17 -17.75 10.72 -0.83
C GLY A 17 -16.36 11.09 -0.31
N LYS A 18 -15.67 10.14 0.33
CA LYS A 18 -14.29 10.33 0.78
C LYS A 18 -13.28 10.42 -0.36
N VAL A 19 -13.46 9.68 -1.45
CA VAL A 19 -12.66 9.83 -2.67
C VAL A 19 -12.81 11.24 -3.23
N PHE A 20 -14.04 11.71 -3.45
CA PHE A 20 -14.29 13.06 -3.97
C PHE A 20 -13.71 14.16 -3.08
N ALA A 21 -13.94 14.09 -1.77
CA ALA A 21 -13.37 15.04 -0.82
C ALA A 21 -11.84 15.05 -0.85
N SER A 22 -11.21 13.88 -1.03
CA SER A 22 -9.76 13.76 -1.13
C SER A 22 -9.22 14.34 -2.45
N VAL A 23 -9.94 14.18 -3.56
CA VAL A 23 -9.60 14.80 -4.85
C VAL A 23 -9.69 16.32 -4.76
N GLU A 24 -10.77 16.87 -4.19
CA GLU A 24 -10.90 18.32 -3.99
C GLU A 24 -9.78 18.88 -3.11
N ARG A 25 -9.46 18.17 -2.02
CA ARG A 25 -8.34 18.50 -1.14
C ARG A 25 -7.00 18.49 -1.89
N MET A 26 -6.78 17.49 -2.74
CA MET A 26 -5.58 17.39 -3.58
C MET A 26 -5.48 18.55 -4.57
N THR A 27 -6.58 18.91 -5.24
CA THR A 27 -6.61 20.06 -6.17
C THR A 27 -6.30 21.36 -5.45
N ARG A 28 -6.94 21.63 -4.30
CA ARG A 28 -6.64 22.84 -3.50
C ARG A 28 -5.19 22.89 -3.04
N ALA A 29 -4.62 21.76 -2.61
CA ALA A 29 -3.22 21.68 -2.22
C ALA A 29 -2.28 21.93 -3.40
N ALA A 30 -2.63 21.43 -4.59
CA ALA A 30 -1.87 21.69 -5.82
C ALA A 30 -1.91 23.17 -6.21
N ASP A 31 -3.07 23.82 -6.12
CA ASP A 31 -3.24 25.25 -6.36
C ASP A 31 -2.42 26.11 -5.37
N GLN A 32 -2.23 25.61 -4.14
CA GLN A 32 -1.42 26.24 -3.10
C GLN A 32 0.07 25.86 -3.16
N ALA A 33 0.47 25.01 -4.10
CA ALA A 33 1.81 24.43 -4.19
C ALA A 33 2.28 23.69 -2.91
N ASP A 34 1.35 23.13 -2.12
CA ASP A 34 1.67 22.29 -0.97
C ASP A 34 1.89 20.84 -1.41
N GLY A 35 3.14 20.52 -1.76
CA GLY A 35 3.51 19.19 -2.26
C GLY A 35 3.32 18.04 -1.26
N GLU A 36 3.47 18.30 0.04
CA GLU A 36 3.26 17.28 1.08
C GLU A 36 1.77 16.94 1.17
N GLU A 37 0.92 17.97 1.18
CA GLU A 37 -0.53 17.81 1.24
C GLU A 37 -1.09 17.16 -0.03
N VAL A 38 -0.57 17.49 -1.22
CA VAL A 38 -0.90 16.79 -2.47
C VAL A 38 -0.65 15.28 -2.32
N CYS A 39 0.52 14.89 -1.79
CA CYS A 39 0.85 13.48 -1.60
C CYS A 39 -0.09 12.81 -0.58
N ASN A 40 -0.37 13.47 0.54
CA ASN A 40 -1.27 12.94 1.57
C ASN A 40 -2.72 12.79 1.06
N ALA A 41 -3.21 13.77 0.31
CA ALA A 41 -4.52 13.73 -0.31
C ALA A 41 -4.59 12.62 -1.38
N PHE A 42 -3.54 12.45 -2.18
CA PHE A 42 -3.42 11.32 -3.12
C PHE A 42 -3.43 9.97 -2.40
N GLY A 43 -2.70 9.82 -1.29
CA GLY A 43 -2.75 8.62 -0.45
C GLY A 43 -4.17 8.31 0.04
N SER A 44 -4.94 9.35 0.39
CA SER A 44 -6.33 9.22 0.82
C SER A 44 -7.25 8.79 -0.33
N VAL A 45 -7.07 9.34 -1.54
CA VAL A 45 -7.76 8.90 -2.75
C VAL A 45 -7.53 7.40 -3.00
N LEU A 46 -6.26 6.96 -2.95
CA LEU A 46 -5.90 5.56 -3.15
C LEU A 46 -6.55 4.65 -2.11
N LEU A 47 -6.49 5.02 -0.83
CA LEU A 47 -7.07 4.25 0.27
C LEU A 47 -8.58 4.08 0.12
N HIS A 48 -9.30 5.17 -0.12
CA HIS A 48 -10.77 5.13 -0.22
C HIS A 48 -11.25 4.45 -1.49
N THR A 49 -10.47 4.53 -2.57
CA THR A 49 -10.73 3.77 -3.79
C THR A 49 -10.54 2.27 -3.56
N ASP A 50 -9.45 1.86 -2.90
CA ASP A 50 -9.22 0.45 -2.57
C ASP A 50 -10.34 -0.12 -1.67
N ARG A 51 -10.77 0.65 -0.65
CA ARG A 51 -11.92 0.29 0.21
C ARG A 51 -13.22 0.18 -0.54
N PHE A 52 -13.49 1.11 -1.46
CA PHE A 52 -14.68 1.05 -2.31
C PHE A 52 -14.70 -0.23 -3.16
N LEU A 53 -13.58 -0.56 -3.80
CA LEU A 53 -13.45 -1.77 -4.62
C LEU A 53 -13.62 -3.05 -3.79
N LYS A 54 -13.04 -3.08 -2.57
CA LYS A 54 -13.22 -4.17 -1.60
C LYS A 54 -14.67 -4.33 -1.17
N ALA A 55 -15.31 -3.25 -0.74
CA ALA A 55 -16.70 -3.26 -0.29
C ALA A 55 -17.66 -3.66 -1.43
N GLY A 56 -17.35 -3.24 -2.67
CA GLY A 56 -18.13 -3.58 -3.85
C GLY A 56 -17.94 -5.02 -4.36
N GLY A 57 -17.04 -5.80 -3.75
CA GLY A 57 -16.74 -7.16 -4.20
C GLY A 57 -16.11 -7.22 -5.60
N LEU A 58 -15.49 -6.11 -6.05
CA LEU A 58 -14.94 -5.98 -7.41
C LEU A 58 -13.58 -6.67 -7.57
N TYR A 59 -13.00 -7.14 -6.48
CA TYR A 59 -11.79 -7.93 -6.48
C TYR A 59 -12.10 -9.39 -6.13
N PRO A 60 -11.77 -10.35 -7.01
CA PRO A 60 -12.11 -11.76 -6.81
C PRO A 60 -11.26 -12.46 -5.73
N PHE A 61 -10.16 -11.84 -5.26
CA PHE A 61 -9.14 -12.52 -4.44
C PHE A 61 -8.97 -11.95 -3.02
N TYR A 62 -9.84 -11.07 -2.55
CA TYR A 62 -9.79 -10.65 -1.14
C TYR A 62 -10.42 -11.71 -0.24
N ALA A 63 -9.61 -12.66 0.20
CA ALA A 63 -9.93 -13.48 1.36
C ALA A 63 -9.88 -12.60 2.62
N ALA A 64 -10.59 -13.02 3.67
CA ALA A 64 -10.42 -12.43 5.00
C ALA A 64 -8.93 -12.46 5.37
N THR A 65 -8.37 -11.31 5.75
CA THR A 65 -6.96 -11.21 6.15
C THR A 65 -6.72 -12.10 7.36
N VAL A 66 -5.98 -13.18 7.17
CA VAL A 66 -5.42 -13.96 8.28
C VAL A 66 -4.21 -13.19 8.78
N SER A 67 -4.11 -13.00 10.10
CA SER A 67 -2.95 -12.33 10.68
C SER A 67 -1.66 -13.08 10.35
N ASN A 68 -0.75 -12.40 9.67
CA ASN A 68 0.55 -12.96 9.35
C ASN A 68 1.43 -13.14 10.59
N GLU A 69 1.15 -12.47 11.70
CA GLU A 69 1.93 -12.58 12.94
C GLU A 69 2.08 -14.04 13.40
N ILE A 70 1.05 -14.85 13.16
CA ILE A 70 1.02 -16.27 13.55
C ILE A 70 2.18 -17.02 12.87
N PHE A 71 2.52 -16.69 11.63
CA PHE A 71 3.60 -17.31 10.88
C PHE A 71 5.00 -16.84 11.30
N TYR A 72 5.09 -15.68 11.94
CA TYR A 72 6.36 -15.10 12.40
C TYR A 72 6.68 -15.38 13.87
N LYS A 73 5.80 -16.08 14.61
CA LYS A 73 6.06 -16.50 15.99
C LYS A 73 7.34 -17.34 16.07
N GLY A 74 8.32 -16.87 16.83
CA GLY A 74 9.62 -17.53 16.99
C GLY A 74 10.64 -17.24 15.89
N PHE A 75 10.25 -16.48 14.85
CA PHE A 75 11.12 -16.03 13.77
C PHE A 75 11.30 -14.51 13.76
N GLU A 76 10.94 -13.81 14.84
CA GLU A 76 10.95 -12.33 14.84
C GLU A 76 12.35 -11.76 14.55
N LYS A 77 13.41 -12.48 14.97
CA LYS A 77 14.81 -12.09 14.76
C LYS A 77 15.32 -12.28 13.33
N GLN A 78 14.59 -12.99 12.48
CA GLN A 78 14.99 -13.21 11.08
C GLN A 78 14.52 -12.07 10.16
N ILE A 79 13.67 -11.18 10.65
CA ILE A 79 13.18 -10.02 9.90
C ILE A 79 14.28 -8.96 9.89
N VAL A 80 14.88 -8.74 8.72
CA VAL A 80 15.93 -7.74 8.52
C VAL A 80 15.29 -6.42 8.09
N PHE A 81 15.51 -5.37 8.88
CA PHE A 81 15.11 -4.00 8.59
C PHE A 81 16.22 -3.04 8.99
N GLU A 82 16.09 -1.76 8.62
CA GLU A 82 17.16 -0.79 8.86
C GLU A 82 17.23 -0.47 10.35
N GLU A 83 18.24 -1.02 11.03
CA GLU A 83 18.53 -0.72 12.43
C GLU A 83 19.21 0.65 12.54
N THR A 84 18.46 1.71 12.29
CA THR A 84 18.96 3.05 12.58
C THR A 84 18.85 3.32 14.09
N LYS A 85 20.01 3.52 14.75
CA LYS A 85 20.11 3.90 16.18
C LYS A 85 19.37 5.20 16.52
N LYS A 86 19.07 6.04 15.52
CA LYS A 86 18.16 7.17 15.62
C LYS A 86 16.86 6.76 14.94
N MET A 87 15.72 6.91 15.60
CA MET A 87 14.41 6.76 14.97
C MET A 87 14.29 7.76 13.81
N THR A 88 14.70 7.38 12.61
CA THR A 88 14.46 8.17 11.42
C THR A 88 12.95 8.13 11.18
N LYS A 89 12.29 9.29 11.30
CA LYS A 89 10.87 9.43 11.02
C LYS A 89 10.60 8.86 9.62
N ILE A 90 9.66 7.93 9.52
CA ILE A 90 9.25 7.36 8.24
C ILE A 90 8.49 8.42 7.46
N ASN A 91 9.00 8.74 6.27
CA ASN A 91 8.49 9.80 5.41
C ASN A 91 7.70 9.22 4.24
N LEU A 92 7.00 10.11 3.53
CA LEU A 92 6.38 9.79 2.25
C LEU A 92 7.40 9.20 1.28
N LYS A 93 6.98 8.20 0.50
CA LYS A 93 7.77 7.45 -0.49
C LYS A 93 8.85 6.53 0.10
N ASP A 94 9.01 6.47 1.43
CA ASP A 94 9.89 5.48 2.04
C ASP A 94 9.38 4.07 1.76
N LEU A 95 10.31 3.17 1.48
CA LEU A 95 10.07 1.73 1.43
C LEU A 95 10.08 1.17 2.84
N ILE A 96 9.03 0.44 3.20
CA ILE A 96 8.82 -0.06 4.56
C ILE A 96 8.61 -1.56 4.59
N LEU A 97 8.86 -2.11 5.77
CA LEU A 97 8.55 -3.46 6.19
C LEU A 97 7.65 -3.37 7.43
N VAL A 98 6.52 -4.05 7.38
CA VAL A 98 5.62 -4.16 8.53
C VAL A 98 6.21 -5.18 9.51
N ILE A 99 6.49 -4.73 10.74
CA ILE A 99 7.15 -5.55 11.77
C ILE A 99 6.19 -6.06 12.84
N LYS A 100 4.94 -5.57 12.86
CA LYS A 100 3.89 -5.95 13.81
C LYS A 100 2.51 -5.85 13.15
N GLY A 101 1.52 -6.54 13.71
CA GLY A 101 0.13 -6.56 13.27
C GLY A 101 -0.13 -7.55 12.15
N GLU A 102 -1.38 -7.60 11.69
CA GLU A 102 -1.88 -8.59 10.73
C GLU A 102 -1.08 -8.67 9.42
N ASN A 103 -0.39 -7.59 9.06
CA ASN A 103 0.40 -7.48 7.84
C ASN A 103 1.91 -7.70 8.07
N MET A 104 2.32 -8.26 9.22
CA MET A 104 3.72 -8.53 9.55
C MET A 104 4.44 -9.27 8.41
N GLY A 105 5.67 -8.83 8.12
CA GLY A 105 6.51 -9.35 7.05
C GLY A 105 6.20 -8.83 5.65
N ARG A 106 5.11 -8.06 5.47
CA ARG A 106 4.79 -7.45 4.17
C ARG A 106 5.58 -6.16 3.97
N THR A 107 5.95 -5.90 2.73
CA THR A 107 6.63 -4.68 2.31
C THR A 107 5.68 -3.76 1.55
N GLY A 108 6.05 -2.49 1.46
CA GLY A 108 5.30 -1.52 0.67
C GLY A 108 5.95 -0.15 0.67
N THR A 109 5.24 0.81 0.09
CA THR A 109 5.65 2.21 0.02
C THR A 109 4.67 3.08 0.80
N VAL A 110 5.16 4.02 1.59
CA VAL A 110 4.31 5.02 2.25
C VAL A 110 3.81 6.02 1.22
N VAL A 111 2.49 6.13 1.08
CA VAL A 111 1.83 7.01 0.11
C VAL A 111 1.06 8.16 0.75
N GLY A 112 0.92 8.17 2.08
CA GLY A 112 0.24 9.23 2.82
C GLY A 112 0.40 9.09 4.32
N ASP A 113 0.19 10.19 5.03
CA ASP A 113 0.17 10.27 6.49
C ASP A 113 -1.23 10.67 6.98
N LEU A 114 -1.78 9.93 7.95
CA LEU A 114 -2.94 10.38 8.71
C LEU A 114 -2.44 11.25 9.86
N LYS A 115 -2.60 12.58 9.70
CA LYS A 115 -2.10 13.59 10.65
C LYS A 115 -2.62 13.41 12.09
N ASP A 116 -3.77 12.76 12.25
CA ASP A 116 -4.50 12.72 13.53
C ASP A 116 -3.97 11.68 14.54
N ASN A 117 -3.29 10.62 14.08
CA ASN A 117 -2.95 9.47 14.93
C ASN A 117 -1.57 8.86 14.66
N GLY A 118 -0.77 9.48 13.78
CA GLY A 118 0.55 8.95 13.42
C GLY A 118 0.50 7.67 12.57
N ASN A 119 -0.69 7.30 12.08
CA ASN A 119 -0.83 6.19 11.16
C ASN A 119 -0.36 6.58 9.75
N LYS A 120 0.12 5.59 9.03
CA LYS A 120 0.63 5.72 7.67
C LYS A 120 -0.29 4.99 6.70
N ILE A 121 -0.54 5.61 5.55
CA ILE A 121 -1.16 4.95 4.41
C ILE A 121 -0.06 4.28 3.61
N VAL A 122 -0.12 2.96 3.51
CA VAL A 122 0.89 2.14 2.85
C VAL A 122 0.26 1.45 1.66
N LYS A 123 0.88 1.63 0.48
CA LYS A 123 0.62 0.80 -0.68
C LYS A 123 1.53 -0.43 -0.58
N LEU A 124 0.94 -1.59 -0.31
CA LEU A 124 1.69 -2.83 -0.18
C LEU A 124 2.18 -3.30 -1.53
N ASP A 125 3.31 -4.00 -1.50
CA ASP A 125 3.80 -4.72 -2.67
C ASP A 125 2.86 -5.88 -2.99
N SER A 126 2.88 -6.29 -4.26
CA SER A 126 1.99 -7.34 -4.75
C SER A 126 2.20 -8.62 -3.94
N LEU A 127 1.11 -9.33 -3.64
CA LEU A 127 1.09 -10.64 -2.97
C LEU A 127 1.78 -11.78 -3.76
N GLY A 128 2.62 -11.44 -4.74
CA GLY A 128 3.34 -12.38 -5.58
C GLY A 128 2.48 -13.00 -6.67
N ARG A 129 3.09 -13.93 -7.43
CA ARG A 129 2.52 -14.54 -8.64
C ARG A 129 1.24 -15.35 -8.40
N PHE A 130 0.95 -15.71 -7.14
CA PHE A 130 -0.11 -16.66 -6.79
C PHE A 130 -1.48 -15.99 -6.54
N MET A 131 -1.52 -14.73 -6.14
CA MET A 131 -2.78 -13.99 -5.87
C MET A 131 -3.04 -12.85 -6.87
N GLY A 132 -2.23 -12.78 -7.93
CA GLY A 132 -2.32 -11.77 -8.98
C GLY A 132 -1.65 -10.43 -8.62
N PRO A 133 -1.65 -9.46 -9.55
CA PRO A 133 -0.96 -8.18 -9.39
C PRO A 133 -1.67 -7.21 -8.43
N VAL A 134 -2.59 -7.69 -7.59
CA VAL A 134 -3.38 -6.84 -6.69
C VAL A 134 -2.46 -6.22 -5.66
N ARG A 135 -2.53 -4.89 -5.56
CA ARG A 135 -1.79 -4.09 -4.58
C ARG A 135 -2.80 -3.43 -3.67
N GLU A 136 -2.67 -3.74 -2.40
CA GLU A 136 -3.53 -3.25 -1.34
C GLU A 136 -3.06 -1.90 -0.84
N VAL A 137 -4.01 -1.05 -0.45
CA VAL A 137 -3.71 0.18 0.27
C VAL A 137 -4.29 0.04 1.66
N ILE A 138 -3.41 0.04 2.66
CA ILE A 138 -3.79 -0.18 4.06
C ILE A 138 -3.35 0.99 4.93
N ILE A 139 -3.93 1.04 6.13
CA ILE A 139 -3.46 1.91 7.21
C ILE A 139 -2.62 1.07 8.15
N VAL A 140 -1.42 1.53 8.48
CA VAL A 140 -0.54 0.88 9.46
C VAL A 140 -0.11 1.89 10.52
N PRO A 141 -0.12 1.53 11.82
CA PRO A 141 0.48 2.35 12.85
C PRO A 141 1.96 2.62 12.56
N GLY A 142 2.41 3.86 12.76
CA GLY A 142 3.79 4.26 12.46
C GLY A 142 4.86 3.50 13.27
N ASP A 143 4.52 2.99 14.45
CA ASP A 143 5.39 2.18 15.31
C ASP A 143 5.49 0.71 14.87
N SER A 144 4.57 0.27 14.00
CA SER A 144 4.46 -1.09 13.48
C SER A 144 5.18 -1.29 12.14
N ILE A 145 5.87 -0.26 11.66
CA ILE A 145 6.65 -0.29 10.42
C ILE A 145 8.10 0.15 10.68
N LYS A 146 9.01 -0.39 9.88
CA LYS A 146 10.41 0.03 9.80
C LYS A 146 10.80 0.24 8.36
N ARG A 147 11.81 1.07 8.12
CA ARG A 147 12.38 1.25 6.79
C ARG A 147 13.02 -0.07 6.34
N ARG A 148 12.76 -0.47 5.09
CA ARG A 148 13.29 -1.71 4.51
C ARG A 148 14.78 -1.55 4.16
N VAL A 149 15.58 -2.60 4.33
CA VAL A 149 16.97 -2.66 3.85
C VAL A 149 16.99 -3.29 2.44
N GLY A 150 17.53 -2.57 1.46
CA GLY A 150 17.81 -3.09 0.12
C GLY A 150 16.60 -3.27 -0.82
N GLU A 151 16.92 -3.59 -2.08
CA GLU A 151 15.96 -4.02 -3.10
C GLU A 151 15.60 -5.50 -2.92
N GLN A 152 14.31 -5.83 -2.95
CA GLN A 152 13.78 -7.20 -2.96
C GLN A 152 12.66 -7.31 -3.99
N ASP A 153 12.71 -8.40 -4.75
CA ASP A 153 11.85 -8.72 -5.90
C ASP A 153 10.36 -8.95 -5.49
N PRO A 154 9.38 -8.60 -6.35
CA PRO A 154 9.54 -8.01 -7.65
C PRO A 154 9.11 -6.54 -7.68
N ASP A 155 10.12 -5.66 -7.61
CA ASP A 155 10.05 -4.28 -8.10
C ASP A 155 10.01 -4.24 -9.66
N SER A 156 9.26 -5.16 -10.27
CA SER A 156 9.10 -5.28 -11.73
C SER A 156 8.34 -4.10 -12.37
N VAL A 157 7.85 -3.15 -11.56
CA VAL A 157 7.14 -1.95 -12.03
C VAL A 157 8.09 -0.88 -12.57
N PHE A 158 9.38 -0.93 -12.25
CA PHE A 158 10.38 0.02 -12.77
C PHE A 158 11.35 -0.59 -13.78
N MET A 159 11.34 -1.91 -13.98
CA MET A 159 12.14 -2.53 -15.03
C MET A 159 11.43 -2.37 -16.38
N LYS A 160 11.86 -1.37 -17.17
CA LYS A 160 11.62 -1.37 -18.62
C LYS A 160 12.07 -2.72 -19.14
N GLN A 161 11.16 -3.48 -19.76
CA GLN A 161 11.52 -4.63 -20.57
C GLN A 161 12.40 -4.11 -21.71
N SER A 162 13.72 -4.09 -21.53
CA SER A 162 14.64 -3.92 -22.64
C SER A 162 14.52 -5.21 -23.47
N SER A 163 13.71 -5.16 -24.52
CA SER A 163 13.66 -6.17 -25.57
C SER A 163 15.04 -6.23 -26.24
N THR A 164 15.94 -7.03 -25.68
CA THR A 164 17.17 -7.40 -26.37
C THR A 164 16.86 -8.62 -27.24
N THR A 165 16.28 -8.35 -28.40
CA THR A 165 16.26 -9.28 -29.52
C THR A 165 17.70 -9.51 -29.97
N LYS A 166 18.41 -10.46 -29.35
CA LYS A 166 19.67 -10.99 -29.90
C LYS A 166 19.33 -12.02 -30.97
N THR A 167 19.04 -11.53 -32.17
CA THR A 167 19.03 -12.33 -33.39
C THR A 167 20.46 -12.84 -33.64
N LYS A 168 20.74 -14.10 -33.28
CA LYS A 168 21.95 -14.79 -33.74
C LYS A 168 21.77 -15.17 -35.20
N SER A 169 22.24 -14.34 -36.14
CA SER A 169 22.48 -14.80 -37.51
C SER A 169 23.74 -15.66 -37.52
N LYS A 170 23.57 -16.98 -37.68
CA LYS A 170 24.65 -17.87 -38.09
C LYS A 170 24.90 -17.64 -39.58
N LYS A 171 26.04 -17.03 -39.92
CA LYS A 171 26.67 -17.18 -41.24
C LYS A 171 27.38 -18.54 -41.27
N LYS A 172 26.98 -19.41 -42.20
CA LYS A 172 27.85 -20.35 -42.91
C LYS A 172 27.40 -20.36 -44.35
#